data_AF-A0A2D4K2Z6-F1
#
_entry.id   AF-A0A2D4K2Z6-F1
#
_cell.length_a   1.000
_cell.length_b   1.000
_cell.length_c   1.000
_cell.angle_alpha   90.00
_cell.angle_beta   90.00
_cell.angle_gamma   90.00
#
_symmetry.space_group_name_H-M   'P 1'
#
loop_
_entity.id
_entity.type
_entity.pdbx_description
1 polymer ?
#
loop_
_entity_poly.entity_id
_entity_poly.type
_entity_poly.pdbx_seq_one_letter_code
_entity_poly.pdbx_strand_id
1 'polypeptide(L)'
;MTTSPDYLVILFGVTAGATGARLGSDERELIQLLWRVVDLASKKVGSLHHVLIGPDRLALTDECREETGLDEDSLALAPQLEQALGQFNQSVSNELNIGVGTSFCLCADGQLHIRQVLHPEASKKNILLPECFYSFFDLRKEFKKCCPGSPEIDQLDAGSMIQYLNPDKQSSTQHFGMQQLEDMGNVILALISEAYNHRFSDPE
;
A
#
# COMPACT_ATOMS: atom_id res chain seq x y z
N MET A 1 -6.61 -21.47 13.50
CA MET A 1 -7.40 -21.07 12.33
C MET A 1 -7.56 -19.56 12.42
N THR A 2 -6.84 -18.79 11.60
CA THR A 2 -7.06 -17.34 11.56
C THR A 2 -8.34 -17.07 10.78
N THR A 3 -9.26 -16.31 11.35
CA THR A 3 -10.45 -15.83 10.63
C THR A 3 -10.03 -14.79 9.59
N SER A 4 -10.71 -14.78 8.44
CA SER A 4 -10.56 -13.69 7.46
C SER A 4 -10.87 -12.36 8.14
N PRO A 5 -10.11 -11.28 7.86
CA PRO A 5 -10.48 -9.96 8.34
C PRO A 5 -11.80 -9.51 7.69
N ASP A 6 -12.48 -8.54 8.30
CA ASP A 6 -13.65 -7.89 7.73
C ASP A 6 -13.23 -6.84 6.68
N TYR A 7 -12.10 -6.17 6.94
CA TYR A 7 -11.55 -5.12 6.10
C TYR A 7 -10.09 -5.36 5.72
N LEU A 8 -9.69 -4.89 4.54
CA LEU A 8 -8.29 -4.69 4.21
C LEU A 8 -7.99 -3.19 4.19
N VAL A 9 -6.84 -2.81 4.73
CA VAL A 9 -6.29 -1.46 4.52
C VAL A 9 -5.16 -1.60 3.51
N ILE A 10 -5.44 -1.21 2.28
CA ILE A 10 -4.44 -1.20 1.22
C ILE A 10 -3.47 -0.08 1.50
N LEU A 11 -2.17 -0.38 1.47
CA LEU A 11 -1.10 0.55 1.75
C LEU A 11 -0.15 0.63 0.56
N PHE A 12 0.16 1.85 0.12
CA PHE A 12 1.17 2.12 -0.89
C PHE A 12 2.07 3.27 -0.43
N GLY A 13 3.39 3.10 -0.59
CA GLY A 13 4.40 4.02 -0.10
C GLY A 13 5.37 4.41 -1.21
N VAL A 14 5.69 5.70 -1.29
CA VAL A 14 6.66 6.23 -2.26
C VAL A 14 7.86 6.79 -1.53
N THR A 15 9.07 6.38 -1.93
CA THR A 15 10.33 6.88 -1.35
C THR A 15 10.92 7.99 -2.21
N ALA A 16 11.85 8.77 -1.65
CA ALA A 16 12.66 9.76 -2.36
C ALA A 16 13.63 9.15 -3.40
N GLY A 17 13.63 7.83 -3.55
CA GLY A 17 14.62 7.07 -4.29
C GLY A 17 14.01 6.00 -5.17
N ALA A 18 14.56 4.79 -5.09
CA ALA A 18 14.16 3.68 -5.93
C ALA A 18 12.71 3.24 -5.72
N THR A 19 12.04 2.86 -6.81
CA THR A 19 10.66 2.39 -6.87
C THR A 19 10.55 0.97 -7.41
N GLY A 20 9.34 0.40 -7.42
CA GLY A 20 9.05 -0.93 -7.99
C GLY A 20 9.84 -2.06 -7.32
N ALA A 21 10.47 -2.92 -8.13
CA ALA A 21 11.27 -4.05 -7.64
C ALA A 21 12.51 -3.64 -6.81
N ARG A 22 12.91 -2.36 -6.89
CA ARG A 22 14.05 -1.81 -6.14
C ARG A 22 13.62 -0.93 -4.96
N LEU A 23 12.33 -0.92 -4.60
CA LEU A 23 11.77 -0.03 -3.57
C LEU A 23 12.58 -0.08 -2.27
N GLY A 24 13.10 1.08 -1.85
CA GLY A 24 13.89 1.25 -0.62
C GLY A 24 15.27 0.60 -0.62
N SER A 25 15.77 0.10 -1.76
CA SER A 25 17.10 -0.52 -1.87
C SER A 25 18.27 0.47 -1.73
N ASP A 26 18.00 1.76 -1.95
CA ASP A 26 18.93 2.87 -1.79
C ASP A 26 18.79 3.58 -0.44
N GLU A 27 18.01 2.98 0.48
CA GLU A 27 17.73 3.47 1.82
C GLU A 27 17.19 4.91 1.89
N ARG A 28 16.56 5.38 0.82
CA ARG A 28 15.92 6.69 0.77
C ARG A 28 14.62 6.68 1.57
N GLU A 29 14.34 7.83 2.16
CA GLU A 29 13.20 8.02 3.07
C GLU A 29 11.87 8.02 2.31
N LEU A 30 10.82 7.57 2.99
CA LEU A 30 9.44 7.65 2.55
C LEU A 30 8.99 9.11 2.47
N ILE A 31 8.40 9.49 1.34
CA ILE A 31 7.93 10.86 1.06
C ILE A 31 6.42 10.93 0.85
N GLN A 32 5.77 9.81 0.54
CA GLN A 32 4.31 9.72 0.46
C GLN A 32 3.83 8.40 1.05
N LEU A 33 2.75 8.47 1.81
CA LEU A 33 2.00 7.30 2.25
C LEU A 33 0.55 7.46 1.78
N LEU A 34 0.04 6.45 1.09
CA LEU A 34 -1.32 6.39 0.58
C LEU A 34 -2.02 5.14 1.09
N TRP A 35 -3.30 5.27 1.41
CA TRP A 35 -4.10 4.12 1.84
C TRP A 35 -5.58 4.28 1.53
N ARG A 36 -6.26 3.13 1.46
CA ARG A 36 -7.70 2.98 1.29
C ARG A 36 -8.19 1.79 2.09
N VAL A 37 -9.37 1.93 2.67
CA VAL A 37 -10.08 0.81 3.29
C VAL A 37 -10.85 0.04 2.21
N VAL A 38 -10.84 -1.28 2.26
CA VAL A 38 -11.68 -2.16 1.46
C VAL A 38 -12.54 -2.99 2.37
N ASP A 39 -13.85 -2.88 2.19
CA ASP A 39 -14.84 -3.72 2.84
C ASP A 39 -14.99 -5.03 2.06
N LEU A 40 -14.57 -6.14 2.66
CA LEU A 40 -14.59 -7.46 2.01
C LEU A 40 -16.01 -8.04 1.92
N ALA A 41 -16.92 -7.63 2.81
CA ALA A 41 -18.30 -8.10 2.82
C ALA A 41 -19.14 -7.34 1.77
N SER A 42 -19.05 -6.01 1.74
CA SER A 42 -19.79 -5.19 0.79
C SER A 42 -19.10 -5.02 -0.57
N LYS A 43 -17.84 -5.47 -0.69
CA LYS A 43 -17.00 -5.37 -1.90
C LYS A 43 -16.85 -3.92 -2.37
N LYS A 44 -16.60 -3.01 -1.44
CA LYS A 44 -16.47 -1.57 -1.70
C LYS A 44 -15.11 -1.07 -1.26
N VAL A 45 -14.60 -0.10 -2.03
CA VAL A 45 -13.38 0.64 -1.72
C VAL A 45 -13.78 1.99 -1.14
N GLY A 46 -13.22 2.33 0.01
CA GLY A 46 -13.42 3.57 0.74
C GLY A 46 -12.66 4.76 0.14
N SER A 47 -12.53 5.81 0.96
CA SER A 47 -11.92 7.07 0.56
C SER A 47 -10.42 6.94 0.37
N LEU A 48 -9.87 7.66 -0.62
CA LEU A 48 -8.44 7.83 -0.78
C LEU A 48 -7.89 8.72 0.32
N HIS A 49 -6.93 8.19 1.08
CA HIS A 49 -6.13 8.98 2.01
C HIS A 49 -4.70 9.07 1.49
N HIS A 50 -4.11 10.25 1.63
CA HIS A 50 -2.78 10.57 1.15
C HIS A 50 -2.14 11.57 2.10
N VAL A 51 -0.92 11.29 2.54
CA VAL A 51 -0.10 12.18 3.35
C VAL A 51 1.30 12.29 2.74
N LEU A 52 1.80 13.52 2.63
CA LEU A 52 3.21 13.78 2.34
C LEU A 52 4.03 13.63 3.62
N ILE A 53 5.25 13.16 3.49
CA ILE A 53 6.16 12.96 4.61
C ILE A 53 7.43 13.76 4.35
N GLY A 54 7.80 14.60 5.32
CA GLY A 54 9.03 15.37 5.28
C GLY A 54 10.23 14.48 5.61
N PRO A 55 11.14 14.21 4.66
CA PRO A 55 12.35 13.44 4.93
C PRO A 55 13.37 14.30 5.70
N ASP A 56 14.16 13.68 6.57
CA ASP A 56 15.23 14.36 7.31
C ASP A 56 16.34 14.82 6.34
N ARG A 57 16.53 14.08 5.24
CA ARG A 57 17.45 14.40 4.14
C ARG A 57 16.67 14.58 2.84
N LEU A 58 16.29 15.82 2.55
CA LEU A 58 15.72 16.22 1.27
C LEU A 58 16.74 16.02 0.14
N ALA A 59 16.58 14.92 -0.59
CA ALA A 59 17.32 14.64 -1.81
C ALA A 59 16.53 13.65 -2.67
N LEU A 60 15.66 14.17 -3.54
CA LEU A 60 14.90 13.36 -4.49
C LEU A 60 15.79 12.93 -5.65
N THR A 61 15.65 11.68 -6.09
CA THR A 61 16.21 11.25 -7.39
C THR A 61 15.41 11.88 -8.54
N ASP A 62 16.05 12.07 -9.69
CA ASP A 62 15.37 12.61 -10.87
C ASP A 62 14.19 11.71 -11.30
N GLU A 63 14.37 10.39 -11.25
CA GLU A 63 13.31 9.38 -11.48
C GLU A 63 12.09 9.63 -10.57
N CYS A 64 12.32 9.79 -9.26
CA CYS A 64 11.25 10.04 -8.29
C CYS A 64 10.55 11.38 -8.55
N ARG A 65 11.29 12.42 -8.95
CA ARG A 65 10.72 13.75 -9.23
C ARG A 65 9.80 13.71 -10.44
N GLU A 66 10.20 13.00 -11.49
CA GLU A 66 9.40 12.83 -12.71
C GLU A 66 8.13 12.01 -12.46
N GLU A 67 8.21 10.93 -11.68
CA GLU A 67 7.07 10.06 -11.39
C GLU A 67 6.04 10.70 -10.46
N THR A 68 6.51 11.41 -9.43
CA THR A 68 5.63 11.94 -8.37
C THR A 68 5.15 13.37 -8.64
N GLY A 69 5.92 14.14 -9.41
CA GLY A 69 5.69 15.56 -9.64
C GLY A 69 5.85 16.42 -8.38
N LEU A 70 6.49 15.90 -7.32
CA LEU A 70 6.68 16.62 -6.07
C LEU A 70 7.85 17.60 -6.12
N ASP A 71 7.63 18.77 -5.55
CA ASP A 71 8.66 19.76 -5.26
C ASP A 71 9.21 19.60 -3.83
N GLU A 72 10.45 20.05 -3.62
CA GLU A 72 11.13 19.93 -2.33
C GLU A 72 10.54 20.86 -1.26
N ASP A 73 9.94 21.98 -1.67
CA ASP A 73 9.34 22.96 -0.73
C ASP A 73 8.10 22.36 -0.05
N SER A 74 7.26 21.65 -0.81
CA SER A 74 6.11 20.90 -0.30
C SER A 74 6.51 19.81 0.71
N LEU A 75 7.63 19.12 0.45
CA LEU A 75 8.15 18.09 1.36
C LEU A 75 8.80 18.70 2.62
N ALA A 76 9.42 19.87 2.51
CA ALA A 76 10.00 20.57 3.67
C ALA A 76 8.93 21.03 4.68
N LEU A 77 7.70 21.29 4.21
CA LEU A 77 6.55 21.66 5.06
C LEU A 77 5.71 20.47 5.52
N ALA A 78 6.00 19.27 5.00
CA ALA A 78 5.23 18.07 5.30
C ALA A 78 5.49 17.54 6.72
N PRO A 79 4.52 16.83 7.33
CA PRO A 79 4.70 16.21 8.64
C PRO A 79 5.81 15.15 8.62
N GLN A 80 6.45 14.93 9.76
CA GLN A 80 7.41 13.82 9.91
C GLN A 80 6.70 12.46 9.92
N LEU A 81 7.46 11.39 9.70
CA LEU A 81 6.94 10.02 9.61
C LEU A 81 6.03 9.64 10.80
N GLU A 82 6.41 9.98 12.03
CA GLU A 82 5.62 9.67 13.22
C GLU A 82 4.22 10.33 13.18
N GLN A 83 4.17 11.60 12.76
CA GLN A 83 2.92 12.34 12.64
C GLN A 83 2.06 11.79 11.51
N ALA A 84 2.67 11.40 10.38
CA ALA A 84 1.97 10.77 9.26
C ALA A 84 1.37 9.41 9.67
N LEU A 85 2.10 8.60 10.44
CA LEU A 85 1.59 7.34 11.01
C LEU A 85 0.47 7.59 12.03
N GLY A 86 0.54 8.68 12.80
CA GLY A 86 -0.55 9.13 13.65
C GLY A 86 -1.83 9.44 12.85
N GLN A 87 -1.70 10.16 11.74
CA GLN A 87 -2.82 10.46 10.84
C GLN A 87 -3.39 9.19 10.20
N PHE A 88 -2.52 8.26 9.78
CA PHE A 88 -2.92 6.95 9.30
C PHE A 88 -3.80 6.22 10.33
N ASN A 89 -3.31 6.04 11.56
CA ASN A 89 -4.05 5.34 12.61
C ASN A 89 -5.38 6.01 12.92
N GLN A 90 -5.40 7.35 13.01
CA GLN A 90 -6.62 8.10 13.29
C GLN A 90 -7.65 7.95 12.18
N SER A 91 -7.23 8.07 10.91
CA SER A 91 -8.13 7.92 9.76
C SER A 91 -8.74 6.52 9.68
N VAL A 92 -7.92 5.48 9.82
CA VAL A 92 -8.37 4.08 9.79
C VAL A 92 -9.32 3.80 10.96
N SER A 93 -9.00 4.32 12.15
CA SER A 93 -9.86 4.16 13.33
C SER A 93 -11.23 4.82 13.17
N ASN A 94 -11.26 6.01 12.57
CA ASN A 94 -12.49 6.75 12.31
C ASN A 94 -13.34 6.10 11.22
N GLU A 95 -12.73 5.63 10.13
CA GLU A 95 -13.45 5.03 9.00
C GLU A 95 -14.01 3.64 9.36
N LEU A 96 -13.25 2.83 10.08
CA LEU A 96 -13.66 1.50 10.50
C LEU A 96 -14.60 1.50 11.72
N ASN A 97 -14.79 2.66 12.37
CA ASN A 97 -15.47 2.78 13.67
C ASN A 97 -15.04 1.64 14.62
N ILE A 98 -13.73 1.53 14.88
CA ILE A 98 -13.12 0.41 15.63
C ILE A 98 -13.67 0.37 17.07
N GLY A 99 -14.86 -0.20 17.20
CA GLY A 99 -15.66 -0.29 18.41
C GLY A 99 -16.17 -1.71 18.52
N VAL A 100 -15.31 -2.59 19.03
CA VAL A 100 -15.58 -3.98 19.46
C VAL A 100 -16.24 -4.87 18.40
N GLY A 101 -15.41 -5.52 17.58
CA GLY A 101 -15.84 -6.63 16.71
C GLY A 101 -15.33 -6.55 15.28
N THR A 102 -14.87 -5.38 14.84
CA THR A 102 -14.34 -5.18 13.50
C THR A 102 -12.86 -5.55 13.43
N SER A 103 -12.51 -6.43 12.50
CA SER A 103 -11.13 -6.84 12.23
C SER A 103 -10.63 -6.28 10.89
N PHE A 104 -9.38 -5.82 10.85
CA PHE A 104 -8.73 -5.42 9.61
C PHE A 104 -7.30 -5.95 9.55
N CYS A 105 -6.76 -6.03 8.34
CA CYS A 105 -5.35 -6.36 8.10
C CYS A 105 -4.79 -5.43 7.01
N LEU A 106 -3.49 -5.14 7.06
CA LEU A 106 -2.84 -4.41 5.98
C LEU A 106 -2.72 -5.29 4.73
N CYS A 107 -2.75 -4.67 3.55
CA CYS A 107 -2.41 -5.32 2.30
C CYS A 107 -1.51 -4.41 1.47
N ALA A 108 -0.34 -4.92 1.06
CA ALA A 108 0.67 -4.17 0.33
C ALA A 108 0.98 -4.83 -1.01
N ASP A 109 1.44 -4.05 -2.00
CA ASP A 109 1.91 -4.58 -3.28
C ASP A 109 3.33 -5.11 -3.09
N GLY A 110 3.42 -6.34 -2.60
CA GLY A 110 4.67 -6.93 -2.15
C GLY A 110 5.09 -6.46 -0.75
N GLN A 111 5.97 -7.24 -0.13
CA GLN A 111 6.49 -6.97 1.22
C GLN A 111 7.35 -5.70 1.36
N LEU A 112 7.84 -5.11 0.26
CA LEU A 112 8.89 -4.07 0.32
C LEU A 112 8.42 -2.80 1.03
N HIS A 113 7.18 -2.37 0.82
CA HIS A 113 6.59 -1.20 1.47
C HIS A 113 6.71 -1.26 2.99
N ILE A 114 6.47 -2.43 3.57
CA ILE A 114 6.47 -2.63 5.02
C ILE A 114 7.86 -2.98 5.51
N ARG A 115 8.47 -4.04 4.95
CA ARG A 115 9.71 -4.64 5.48
C ARG A 115 10.99 -3.92 5.08
N GLN A 116 10.99 -3.24 3.92
CA GLN A 116 12.19 -2.58 3.39
C GLN A 116 12.14 -1.06 3.52
N VAL A 117 10.94 -0.47 3.63
CA VAL A 117 10.77 0.97 3.79
C VAL A 117 10.34 1.33 5.22
N LEU A 118 9.11 0.99 5.62
CA LEU A 118 8.54 1.46 6.89
C LEU A 118 9.28 0.92 8.12
N HIS A 119 9.56 -0.38 8.18
CA HIS A 119 10.25 -1.00 9.33
C HIS A 119 11.66 -0.41 9.53
N PRO A 120 12.54 -0.36 8.50
CA PRO A 120 13.86 0.23 8.65
C PRO A 120 13.82 1.73 8.96
N GLU A 121 12.95 2.49 8.31
CA GLU A 121 12.87 3.94 8.53
C GLU A 121 12.36 4.28 9.94
N ALA A 122 11.29 3.62 10.39
CA ALA A 122 10.78 3.81 11.75
C ALA A 122 11.84 3.43 12.80
N SER A 123 12.56 2.33 12.58
CA SER A 123 13.67 1.92 13.46
C SER A 123 14.79 2.96 13.50
N LYS A 124 15.24 3.47 12.33
CA LYS A 124 16.27 4.53 12.23
C LYS A 124 15.85 5.81 12.97
N LYS A 125 14.56 6.15 12.91
CA LYS A 125 13.98 7.34 13.54
C LYS A 125 13.51 7.12 14.99
N ASN A 126 13.73 5.93 15.56
CA ASN A 126 13.25 5.54 16.90
C ASN A 126 11.72 5.69 17.08
N ILE A 127 10.96 5.44 16.02
CA ILE A 127 9.50 5.49 16.00
C ILE A 127 8.96 4.09 16.24
N LEU A 128 8.02 3.96 17.19
CA LEU A 128 7.30 2.71 17.41
C LEU A 128 6.20 2.56 16.36
N LEU A 129 6.29 1.51 15.53
CA LEU A 129 5.23 1.22 14.56
C LEU A 129 4.00 0.62 15.27
N PRO A 130 2.79 0.97 14.80
CA PRO A 130 1.56 0.33 15.26
C PRO A 130 1.55 -1.17 15.00
N GLU A 131 0.86 -1.95 15.84
CA GLU A 131 0.81 -3.42 15.72
C GLU A 131 0.33 -3.91 14.34
N CYS A 132 -0.54 -3.16 13.67
CA CYS A 132 -1.03 -3.52 12.33
C CYS A 132 0.07 -3.60 11.26
N PHE A 133 1.24 -2.98 11.46
CA PHE A 133 2.37 -3.05 10.52
C PHE A 133 3.20 -4.33 10.66
N TYR A 134 2.89 -5.20 11.62
CA TYR A 134 3.61 -6.47 11.84
C TYR A 134 2.83 -7.69 11.35
N SER A 135 1.66 -7.49 10.76
CA SER A 135 0.84 -8.54 10.15
C SER A 135 0.17 -7.99 8.89
N PHE A 136 0.50 -8.52 7.72
CA PHE A 136 -0.03 -8.01 6.45
C PHE A 136 -0.18 -9.09 5.37
N PHE A 137 -0.97 -8.80 4.35
CA PHE A 137 -1.06 -9.59 3.13
C PHE A 137 -0.19 -9.02 2.03
N ASP A 138 0.66 -9.86 1.44
CA ASP A 138 1.33 -9.57 0.18
C ASP A 138 0.36 -9.84 -0.98
N LEU A 139 -0.13 -8.78 -1.61
CA LEU A 139 -1.12 -8.88 -2.67
C LEU A 139 -0.64 -9.72 -3.85
N ARG A 140 0.67 -9.73 -4.16
CA ARG A 140 1.25 -10.51 -5.26
C ARG A 140 1.16 -12.00 -4.97
N LYS A 141 1.39 -12.40 -3.72
CA LYS A 141 1.22 -13.79 -3.29
C LYS A 141 -0.24 -14.20 -3.27
N GLU A 142 -1.13 -13.35 -2.77
CA GLU A 142 -2.57 -13.62 -2.77
C GLU A 142 -3.13 -13.76 -4.19
N PHE A 143 -2.67 -12.90 -5.11
CA PHE A 143 -3.00 -13.00 -6.52
C PHE A 143 -2.48 -14.30 -7.15
N LYS A 144 -1.22 -14.68 -6.89
CA LYS A 144 -0.62 -15.91 -7.44
C LYS A 144 -1.37 -17.18 -6.98
N LYS A 145 -1.94 -17.20 -5.76
CA LYS A 145 -2.82 -18.28 -5.30
C LYS A 145 -4.05 -18.44 -6.19
N CYS A 146 -4.62 -17.34 -6.67
CA CYS A 146 -5.82 -17.32 -7.51
C CYS A 146 -5.53 -17.49 -9.01
N CYS A 147 -4.35 -17.05 -9.45
CA CYS A 147 -3.92 -17.08 -10.84
C CYS A 147 -2.55 -17.79 -10.99
N PRO A 148 -2.47 -19.13 -10.88
CA PRO A 148 -1.18 -19.84 -10.93
C PRO A 148 -0.42 -19.67 -12.25
N GLY A 149 -1.14 -19.43 -13.36
CA GLY A 149 -0.59 -19.22 -14.70
C GLY A 149 -0.09 -17.80 -14.99
N SER A 150 -0.19 -16.89 -14.02
CA SER A 150 0.36 -15.54 -14.15
C SER A 150 1.90 -15.54 -14.11
N PRO A 151 2.57 -14.42 -14.43
CA PRO A 151 4.03 -14.27 -14.28
C PRO A 151 4.55 -14.59 -12.88
N GLU A 152 5.87 -14.73 -12.75
CA GLU A 152 6.53 -14.92 -11.45
C GLU A 152 6.33 -13.73 -10.52
N ILE A 153 6.35 -13.96 -9.20
CA ILE A 153 5.99 -12.95 -8.18
C ILE A 153 6.86 -11.70 -8.26
N ASP A 154 8.13 -11.84 -8.67
CA ASP A 154 9.08 -10.74 -8.85
C ASP A 154 8.77 -9.85 -10.06
N GLN A 155 7.97 -10.35 -11.00
CA GLN A 155 7.50 -9.65 -12.19
C GLN A 155 6.09 -9.08 -12.02
N LEU A 156 5.44 -9.34 -10.88
CA LEU A 156 4.13 -8.80 -10.57
C LEU A 156 4.24 -7.47 -9.84
N ASP A 157 3.29 -6.59 -10.16
CA ASP A 157 2.95 -5.35 -9.47
C ASP A 157 1.44 -5.11 -9.63
N ALA A 158 0.89 -4.09 -8.96
CA ALA A 158 -0.55 -3.85 -9.00
C ALA A 158 -1.08 -3.63 -10.44
N GLY A 159 -0.29 -2.94 -11.28
CA GLY A 159 -0.64 -2.63 -12.67
C GLY A 159 -0.71 -3.88 -13.56
N SER A 160 0.29 -4.74 -13.51
CA SER A 160 0.34 -6.00 -14.25
C SER A 160 -0.71 -6.99 -13.77
N MET A 161 -0.97 -7.06 -12.46
CA MET A 161 -2.05 -7.89 -11.90
C MET A 161 -3.43 -7.46 -12.42
N ILE A 162 -3.72 -6.15 -12.42
CA ILE A 162 -5.01 -5.68 -12.94
C ILE A 162 -5.12 -5.84 -14.45
N GLN A 163 -4.03 -5.66 -15.19
CA GLN A 163 -4.00 -5.89 -16.63
C GLN A 163 -4.25 -7.37 -16.98
N TYR A 164 -3.72 -8.30 -16.18
CA TYR A 164 -4.01 -9.73 -16.33
C TYR A 164 -5.50 -10.05 -16.11
N LEU A 165 -6.13 -9.40 -15.12
CA LEU A 165 -7.54 -9.60 -14.79
C LEU A 165 -8.49 -8.89 -15.75
N ASN A 166 -8.07 -7.75 -16.30
CA ASN A 166 -8.85 -6.93 -17.22
C ASN A 166 -7.94 -6.34 -18.32
N PRO A 167 -7.74 -7.08 -19.42
CA PRO A 167 -6.85 -6.67 -20.51
C PRO A 167 -7.29 -5.38 -21.22
N ASP A 168 -8.58 -5.04 -21.16
CA ASP A 168 -9.15 -3.86 -21.82
C ASP A 168 -9.00 -2.58 -20.99
N LYS A 169 -8.35 -2.65 -19.82
CA LYS A 169 -8.14 -1.49 -18.95
C LYS A 169 -7.24 -0.47 -19.64
N GLN A 170 -7.78 0.74 -19.84
CA GLN A 170 -7.00 1.87 -20.33
C GLN A 170 -6.14 2.46 -19.20
N SER A 171 -4.92 2.87 -19.55
CA SER A 171 -4.04 3.60 -18.63
C SER A 171 -4.69 4.92 -18.23
N SER A 172 -4.82 5.16 -16.94
CA SER A 172 -5.31 6.43 -16.42
C SER A 172 -4.16 7.46 -16.31
N THR A 173 -4.50 8.74 -16.33
CA THR A 173 -3.56 9.86 -16.15
C THR A 173 -3.41 10.30 -14.69
N GLN A 174 -3.82 9.45 -13.73
CA GLN A 174 -3.67 9.77 -12.31
C GLN A 174 -2.20 9.77 -11.85
N HIS A 175 -1.93 10.46 -10.74
CA HIS A 175 -0.62 10.40 -10.08
C HIS A 175 -0.23 8.97 -9.74
N PHE A 176 1.05 8.63 -9.94
CA PHE A 176 1.59 7.27 -9.84
C PHE A 176 1.09 6.50 -8.61
N GLY A 177 1.27 7.05 -7.39
CA GLY A 177 0.85 6.36 -6.17
C GLY A 177 -0.67 6.16 -6.04
N MET A 178 -1.48 7.07 -6.59
CA MET A 178 -2.94 6.94 -6.58
C MET A 178 -3.40 5.84 -7.54
N GLN A 179 -2.78 5.77 -8.72
CA GLN A 179 -3.06 4.73 -9.70
C GLN A 179 -2.74 3.34 -9.13
N GLN A 180 -1.58 3.18 -8.49
CA GLN A 180 -1.19 1.91 -7.87
C GLN A 180 -2.20 1.47 -6.80
N LEU A 181 -2.62 2.39 -5.94
CA LEU A 181 -3.60 2.08 -4.90
C LEU A 181 -4.99 1.73 -5.47
N GLU A 182 -5.40 2.40 -6.56
CA GLU A 182 -6.62 2.06 -7.30
C GLU A 182 -6.52 0.66 -7.94
N ASP A 183 -5.38 0.34 -8.54
CA ASP A 183 -5.11 -0.97 -9.14
C ASP A 183 -5.18 -2.08 -8.08
N MET A 184 -4.52 -1.89 -6.94
CA MET A 184 -4.58 -2.82 -5.81
C MET A 184 -6.02 -3.06 -5.34
N GLY A 185 -6.83 -2.00 -5.23
CA GLY A 185 -8.24 -2.11 -4.85
C GLY A 185 -9.03 -2.95 -5.85
N ASN A 186 -8.86 -2.69 -7.15
CA ASN A 186 -9.52 -3.44 -8.19
C ASN A 186 -9.08 -4.91 -8.25
N VAL A 187 -7.79 -5.19 -8.02
CA VAL A 187 -7.29 -6.57 -7.90
C VAL A 187 -8.00 -7.28 -6.75
N ILE A 188 -8.04 -6.68 -5.55
CA ILE A 188 -8.71 -7.27 -4.38
C ILE A 188 -10.19 -7.55 -4.69
N LEU A 189 -10.91 -6.59 -5.28
CA LEU A 189 -12.32 -6.79 -5.65
C LEU A 189 -12.51 -7.95 -6.64
N ALA A 190 -11.59 -8.11 -7.60
CA ALA A 190 -11.60 -9.23 -8.52
C ALA A 190 -11.33 -10.55 -7.80
N LEU A 191 -10.34 -10.61 -6.91
CA LEU A 191 -10.02 -11.83 -6.14
C LEU A 191 -11.19 -12.29 -5.27
N ILE A 192 -11.93 -11.38 -4.64
CA ILE A 192 -13.10 -11.72 -3.80
C ILE A 192 -14.41 -11.83 -4.61
N SER A 193 -14.36 -11.63 -5.92
CA SER A 193 -15.51 -11.85 -6.79
C SER A 193 -15.90 -13.33 -6.83
N GLU A 194 -17.10 -13.64 -7.33
CA GLU A 194 -17.56 -15.03 -7.43
C GLU A 194 -16.67 -15.89 -8.33
N ALA A 195 -15.93 -15.28 -9.27
CA ALA A 195 -15.05 -16.00 -10.19
C ALA A 195 -13.86 -16.67 -9.50
N TYR A 196 -13.27 -16.00 -8.50
CA TYR A 196 -12.12 -16.50 -7.75
C TYR A 196 -12.48 -16.95 -6.34
N ASN A 197 -13.49 -16.32 -5.73
CA ASN A 197 -13.99 -16.61 -4.38
C ASN A 197 -12.86 -16.69 -3.33
N HIS A 198 -11.83 -15.84 -3.51
CA HIS A 198 -10.66 -15.82 -2.65
C HIS A 198 -11.02 -15.34 -1.25
N ARG A 199 -10.35 -15.92 -0.25
CA ARG A 199 -10.47 -15.50 1.16
C ARG A 199 -9.09 -15.21 1.71
N PHE A 200 -8.90 -13.96 2.10
CA PHE A 200 -7.69 -13.52 2.79
C PHE A 200 -7.63 -14.20 4.15
N SER A 201 -6.61 -15.01 4.37
CA SER A 201 -6.37 -15.77 5.60
C SER A 201 -4.88 -16.04 5.75
N ASP A 202 -4.41 -16.16 7.00
CA ASP A 202 -3.01 -16.38 7.34
C ASP A 202 -2.07 -15.26 6.79
N PRO A 203 -2.16 -14.03 7.32
CA PRO A 203 -1.25 -12.94 6.97
C PRO A 203 0.20 -13.25 7.38
N GLU A 204 1.16 -12.56 6.76
CA GLU A 204 2.61 -12.69 6.98
C GLU A 204 3.14 -12.00 8.24
#